data_AF-E0WU56-F1
#
_entry.id   AF-E0WU56-F1
#
_cell.length_a   1.000
_cell.length_b   1.000
_cell.length_c   1.000
_cell.angle_alpha   90.00
_cell.angle_beta   90.00
_cell.angle_gamma   90.00
#
_symmetry.space_group_name_H-M   'P 1'
#
loop_
_entity.id
_entity.type
_entity.pdbx_description
1 polymer ?
#
loop_
_entity_poly.entity_id
_entity_poly.type
_entity_poly.pdbx_seq_one_letter_code
_entity_poly.pdbx_strand_id
1 'polypeptide(L)'
;MRYSMTKEVQISIKMEPELRDQFRAATALHHRPAAQVMRELMRHYISNTQIPNALTADTLRKSKKGEEVSKAVDSDDLFKQLDI
;
A
#
# COMPACT_ATOMS: atom_id res chain seq x y z
N MET A 1 -9.49 5.63 -14.25
CA MET A 1 -10.55 4.63 -14.01
C MET A 1 -11.41 5.12 -12.86
N ARG A 2 -12.59 5.70 -13.13
CA ARG A 2 -13.49 6.23 -12.10
C ARG A 2 -14.29 5.06 -11.53
N TYR A 3 -14.14 4.76 -10.24
CA TYR A 3 -14.97 3.75 -9.57
C TYR A 3 -16.39 4.30 -9.48
N SER A 4 -17.30 3.74 -10.26
CA SER A 4 -18.74 3.96 -10.10
C SER A 4 -19.17 3.40 -8.74
N MET A 5 -20.21 3.97 -8.11
CA MET A 5 -20.88 3.38 -6.92
C MET A 5 -21.61 2.09 -7.34
N THR A 6 -20.85 1.07 -7.73
CA THR A 6 -21.37 -0.15 -8.35
C THR A 6 -21.30 -1.30 -7.37
N LYS A 7 -22.48 -1.61 -6.80
CA LYS A 7 -22.92 -2.87 -6.16
C LYS A 7 -21.99 -3.47 -5.10
N GLU A 8 -22.51 -3.63 -3.89
CA GLU A 8 -21.85 -4.45 -2.87
C GLU A 8 -21.63 -5.87 -3.43
N VAL A 9 -20.39 -6.37 -3.31
CA VAL A 9 -20.00 -7.71 -3.76
C VAL A 9 -19.77 -8.59 -2.53
N GLN A 10 -20.32 -9.80 -2.54
CA GLN A 10 -20.09 -10.79 -1.50
C GLN A 10 -18.91 -11.68 -1.87
N ILE A 11 -17.98 -11.86 -0.92
CA ILE A 11 -16.86 -12.80 -1.03
C ILE A 11 -17.11 -13.91 -0.01
N SER A 12 -16.99 -15.17 -0.44
CA SER A 12 -17.02 -16.35 0.44
C SER A 12 -15.65 -17.01 0.45
N ILE A 13 -15.10 -17.24 1.63
CA ILE A 13 -13.76 -17.80 1.84
C ILE A 13 -13.90 -19.05 2.69
N LYS A 14 -13.33 -20.17 2.24
CA LYS A 14 -13.18 -21.37 3.06
C LYS A 14 -12.02 -21.16 4.03
N MET A 15 -12.24 -21.48 5.30
CA MET A 15 -11.23 -21.34 6.36
C MET A 15 -11.45 -22.42 7.41
N GLU A 16 -10.39 -22.70 8.15
CA GLU A 16 -10.39 -23.61 9.29
C GLU A 16 -11.37 -23.11 10.35
N PRO A 17 -12.23 -23.97 10.92
CA PRO A 17 -13.21 -23.55 11.93
C PRO A 17 -12.57 -22.86 13.13
N GLU A 18 -11.40 -23.35 13.56
CA GLU A 18 -10.66 -22.79 14.68
C GLU A 18 -10.18 -21.36 14.39
N LEU A 19 -9.61 -21.13 13.20
CA LEU A 19 -9.16 -19.80 12.78
C LEU A 19 -10.33 -18.80 12.73
N ARG A 20 -11.48 -19.23 12.19
CA ARG A 20 -12.69 -18.39 12.17
C ARG A 20 -13.12 -17.99 13.57
N ASP A 21 -13.11 -18.94 14.51
CA ASP A 21 -13.60 -18.71 15.86
C ASP A 21 -12.63 -17.82 16.65
N GLN A 22 -11.31 -18.02 16.50
CA GLN A 22 -10.29 -17.12 17.05
C GLN A 22 -10.40 -15.71 16.48
N PHE A 23 -10.55 -15.57 15.16
CA PHE A 23 -10.72 -14.27 14.52
C PHE A 23 -11.99 -13.56 15.00
N ARG A 24 -13.11 -14.29 15.09
CA ARG A 24 -14.36 -13.74 15.63
C ARG A 24 -14.19 -13.26 17.06
N ALA A 25 -13.55 -14.05 17.93
CA ALA A 25 -13.29 -13.66 19.32
C ALA A 25 -12.43 -12.39 19.41
N ALA A 26 -11.35 -12.29 18.61
CA ALA A 26 -10.51 -11.10 18.56
C ALA A 26 -11.27 -9.86 18.09
N THR A 27 -12.07 -9.97 17.03
CA THR A 27 -12.86 -8.84 16.53
C THR A 27 -13.96 -8.40 17.51
N ALA A 28 -14.57 -9.34 18.23
CA ALA A 28 -15.55 -9.06 19.28
C ALA A 28 -14.93 -8.33 20.47
N LEU A 29 -13.73 -8.73 20.91
CA LEU A 29 -12.97 -8.07 21.98
C LEU A 29 -12.70 -6.58 21.67
N HIS A 30 -12.44 -6.27 20.38
CA HIS A 30 -12.21 -4.90 19.93
C HIS A 30 -13.49 -4.16 19.52
N HIS A 31 -14.68 -4.78 19.63
CA HIS A 31 -15.96 -4.23 19.17
C HIS A 31 -15.95 -3.84 17.68
N ARG A 32 -15.24 -4.60 16.85
CA ARG A 32 -15.11 -4.31 15.41
C ARG A 32 -15.80 -5.39 14.59
N PRO A 33 -16.55 -5.06 13.54
CA PRO A 33 -17.08 -6.06 12.62
C PRO A 33 -15.95 -6.81 11.91
N ALA A 34 -16.02 -8.15 11.86
CA ALA A 34 -15.05 -8.99 11.15
C ALA A 34 -14.83 -8.56 9.68
N ALA A 35 -15.92 -8.19 8.99
CA ALA A 35 -15.84 -7.68 7.61
C ALA A 35 -15.09 -6.34 7.51
N GLN A 36 -15.15 -5.48 8.53
CA GLN A 36 -14.38 -4.24 8.55
C GLN A 36 -12.88 -4.53 8.62
N VAL A 37 -12.48 -5.41 9.55
CA VAL A 37 -11.08 -5.83 9.70
C VAL A 37 -10.57 -6.48 8.41
N MET A 38 -11.34 -7.36 7.78
CA MET A 38 -10.97 -7.96 6.50
C MET A 38 -10.76 -6.92 5.39
N ARG A 39 -11.63 -5.92 5.27
CA ARG A 39 -11.46 -4.84 4.27
C ARG A 39 -10.20 -4.00 4.54
N GLU A 40 -9.87 -3.77 5.81
CA GLU A 40 -8.65 -3.06 6.18
C GLU A 40 -7.40 -3.87 5.87
N LEU A 41 -7.41 -5.18 6.18
CA LEU A 41 -6.33 -6.10 5.81
C LEU A 41 -6.12 -6.15 4.30
N MET A 42 -7.21 -6.20 3.52
CA MET A 42 -7.13 -6.15 2.04
C MET A 42 -6.51 -4.83 1.56
N ARG A 43 -6.94 -3.69 2.10
CA ARG A 43 -6.35 -2.38 1.76
C ARG A 43 -4.87 -2.33 2.12
N HIS A 44 -4.51 -2.79 3.31
CA HIS A 44 -3.12 -2.82 3.76
C HIS A 44 -2.26 -3.72 2.86
N TYR A 45 -2.76 -4.90 2.50
CA TYR A 45 -2.09 -5.81 1.58
C TYR A 45 -1.85 -5.18 0.20
N ILE A 46 -2.86 -4.50 -0.36
CA ILE A 46 -2.75 -3.76 -1.64
C ILE A 46 -1.73 -2.63 -1.53
N SER A 47 -1.72 -1.88 -0.43
CA SER A 47 -0.77 -0.80 -0.19
C SER A 47 0.66 -1.32 -0.08
N ASN A 48 0.88 -2.42 0.65
CA ASN A 48 2.21 -3.02 0.81
C ASN A 48 2.71 -3.68 -0.48
N THR A 49 1.81 -4.26 -1.28
CA THR A 49 2.17 -4.84 -2.59
C THR A 49 2.63 -3.76 -3.58
N GLN A 50 2.15 -2.53 -3.41
CA GLN A 50 2.59 -1.35 -4.15
C GLN A 50 3.77 -0.66 -3.46
N ILE A 51 4.69 -1.38 -2.81
CA ILE A 51 5.95 -0.82 -2.34
C ILE A 51 7.08 -1.37 -3.24
N PRO A 52 7.84 -0.50 -3.94
CA PRO A 52 7.71 0.96 -3.96
C PRO A 52 6.41 1.43 -4.62
N ASN A 53 5.85 2.55 -4.12
CA ASN A 53 4.63 3.12 -4.73
C ASN A 53 4.88 3.47 -6.19
N ALA A 54 3.80 3.66 -6.95
CA ALA A 54 3.90 3.89 -8.39
C ALA A 54 4.85 5.05 -8.75
N LEU A 55 4.85 6.13 -7.94
CA LEU A 55 5.75 7.27 -8.12
C LEU A 55 7.22 6.87 -7.89
N THR A 56 7.52 6.20 -6.77
CA THR A 56 8.87 5.73 -6.46
C THR A 56 9.38 4.69 -7.48
N ALA A 57 8.51 3.79 -7.95
CA ALA A 57 8.85 2.83 -8.99
C ALA A 57 9.19 3.53 -10.33
N ASP A 58 8.43 4.58 -10.67
CA ASP A 58 8.65 5.35 -11.89
C ASP A 58 9.93 6.21 -11.82
N THR A 59 10.19 6.89 -10.70
CA THR A 59 11.43 7.66 -10.52
C THR A 59 12.67 6.77 -10.58
N LEU A 60 12.61 5.57 -9.98
CA LEU A 60 13.67 4.56 -10.11
C LEU A 60 13.89 4.12 -11.56
N ARG A 61 12.81 3.91 -12.31
CA ARG A 61 12.86 3.51 -13.72
C ARG A 61 13.49 4.60 -14.59
N LYS A 62 13.10 5.86 -14.40
CA LYS A 62 13.66 7.02 -15.10
C LYS A 62 15.14 7.22 -14.76
N SER A 63 15.47 7.18 -13.46
CA SER A 63 16.85 7.27 -12.99
C SER A 63 17.76 6.20 -13.63
N LYS A 64 17.30 4.94 -13.71
CA LYS A 64 18.04 3.86 -14.40
C LYS A 64 18.28 4.11 -15.89
N LYS A 65 17.43 4.90 -16.54
CA LYS A 65 17.58 5.31 -17.95
C LYS A 65 18.41 6.59 -18.11
N GLY A 66 18.85 7.21 -17.02
CA GLY A 66 19.48 8.53 -17.04
C GLY A 66 18.51 9.68 -17.30
N GLU A 67 17.21 9.44 -17.13
CA GLU A 67 16.16 10.46 -17.19
C GLU A 67 15.97 11.08 -15.80
N GLU A 68 15.77 12.39 -15.73
CA GLU A 68 15.54 13.13 -14.46
C GLU A 68 16.65 12.89 -13.41
N VAL A 69 17.90 12.72 -13.86
CA VAL A 69 19.09 12.62 -12.99
C VAL A 69 19.90 13.91 -13.03
N SER A 70 20.27 14.42 -11.86
CA SER A 70 21.18 15.58 -11.72
C SER A 70 22.58 15.10 -11.35
N LYS A 71 23.59 15.86 -11.76
CA LYS A 71 24.99 15.64 -11.37
C LYS A 71 25.45 16.81 -10.52
N ALA A 72 26.10 16.50 -9.42
CA ALA A 72 26.81 17.48 -8.60
C ALA A 72 28.30 17.15 -8.61
N VAL A 73 29.14 18.19 -8.59
CA VAL A 73 30.60 18.05 -8.60
C VAL A 73 31.12 17.63 -7.23
N ASP A 74 30.52 18.16 -6.17
CA ASP A 74 30.83 17.87 -4.77
C ASP A 74 29.57 18.03 -3.89
N SER A 75 29.74 17.90 -2.58
CA SER A 75 28.64 18.05 -1.61
C SER A 75 28.09 19.47 -1.57
N ASP A 76 28.95 20.48 -1.70
CA ASP A 76 28.57 21.88 -1.53
C ASP A 76 27.72 22.35 -2.74
N ASP A 77 28.10 21.91 -3.95
CA ASP A 77 27.31 22.07 -5.16
C ASP A 77 25.97 21.33 -5.07
N LEU A 78 25.95 20.10 -4.52
CA LEU A 78 24.71 19.36 -4.32
C LEU A 78 23.73 20.10 -3.38
N PHE A 79 24.20 20.59 -2.24
CA PHE A 79 23.34 21.31 -1.28
C PHE A 79 22.81 22.61 -1.89
N LYS A 80 23.67 23.35 -2.61
CA LYS A 80 23.26 24.54 -3.35
C LYS A 80 22.18 24.24 -4.41
N GLN A 81 22.29 23.11 -5.11
CA GLN A 81 21.28 22.69 -6.10
C GLN A 81 19.96 22.25 -5.46
N LEU A 82 20.01 21.70 -4.24
CA LEU A 82 18.83 21.23 -3.50
C LEU A 82 18.17 22.30 -2.63
N ASP A 83 18.80 23.48 -2.48
CA ASP A 83 18.34 24.60 -1.66
C ASP A 83 18.13 24.20 -0.18
N ILE A 84 19.08 23.43 0.36
CA ILE A 84 19.11 22.96 1.77
C ILE A 84 20.44 23.24 2.45
#